data_AF-A0A8X7U4C3-F1
#
_entry.id   AF-A0A8X7U4C3-F1
#
_cell.length_a   1.000
_cell.length_b   1.000
_cell.length_c   1.000
_cell.angle_alpha   90.00
_cell.angle_beta   90.00
_cell.angle_gamma   90.00
#
_symmetry.space_group_name_H-M   'P 1'
#
loop_
_entity.id
_entity.type
_entity.pdbx_description
1 polymer ?
#
loop_
_entity_poly.entity_id
_entity_poly.type
_entity_poly.pdbx_seq_one_letter_code
_entity_poly.pdbx_strand_id
1 'polypeptide(L)' 'MSGTETAKIEVWWDMNDCTIPEGYDARRVRSGIERAFEKLGYSGRVSITAYGDQKKTPCHVLRGLSSTGVAVAHTNSG' A
#
# COMPACT_ATOMS: atom_id res chain seq x y z
N MET A 1 -7.00 -29.92 12.69
CA MET A 1 -7.62 -28.97 11.75
C MET A 1 -6.49 -28.39 10.92
N SER A 2 -6.36 -28.79 9.65
CA SER A 2 -5.37 -28.20 8.74
C SER A 2 -5.82 -26.78 8.44
N GLY A 3 -5.03 -25.77 8.79
CA GLY A 3 -5.31 -24.39 8.39
C GLY A 3 -5.29 -24.32 6.87
N THR A 4 -6.30 -23.72 6.26
CA THR A 4 -6.29 -23.42 4.82
C THR A 4 -5.13 -22.47 4.54
N GLU A 5 -4.05 -22.99 3.95
CA GLU A 5 -2.90 -22.16 3.58
C GLU A 5 -3.27 -21.32 2.36
N THR A 6 -3.52 -20.04 2.60
CA THR A 6 -3.85 -19.06 1.56
C THR A 6 -2.56 -18.48 0.97
N ALA A 7 -2.49 -18.33 -0.35
CA ALA A 7 -1.34 -17.73 -1.02
C ALA A 7 -1.08 -16.30 -0.49
N LYS A 8 0.18 -15.95 -0.25
CA LYS A 8 0.58 -14.60 0.14
C LYS A 8 0.32 -13.62 -1.00
N ILE A 9 -0.03 -12.38 -0.65
CA ILE A 9 -0.30 -11.31 -1.61
C ILE A 9 0.78 -10.24 -1.42
N GLU A 10 1.47 -9.90 -2.50
CA GLU A 10 2.47 -8.84 -2.52
C GLU A 10 2.01 -7.73 -3.45
N VAL A 11 1.99 -6.49 -2.95
CA VAL A 11 1.59 -5.31 -3.72
C VAL A 11 2.79 -4.39 -3.88
N TRP A 12 3.13 -4.11 -5.13
CA TRP A 12 4.10 -3.11 -5.52
C TRP A 12 3.36 -1.94 -6.13
N TRP A 13 3.43 -0.79 -5.48
CA TRP A 13 2.65 0.38 -5.86
C TRP A 13 3.56 1.53 -6.26
N ASP A 14 3.48 1.93 -7.53
CA ASP A 14 4.10 3.15 -8.05
C ASP A 14 3.32 4.39 -7.58
N MET A 15 3.89 5.16 -6.65
CA MET A 15 3.25 6.39 -6.18
C MET A 15 3.42 7.56 -7.15
N ASN A 16 4.33 7.48 -8.12
CA ASN A 16 4.51 8.54 -9.11
C ASN A 16 3.39 8.49 -10.15
N ASP A 17 3.04 7.29 -10.61
CA ASP A 17 1.96 7.10 -11.59
C ASP A 17 0.57 7.00 -10.93
N CYS A 18 0.49 6.41 -9.73
CA CYS A 18 -0.74 6.25 -8.96
C CYS A 18 -0.66 7.05 -7.66
N THR A 19 -0.69 8.38 -7.77
CA THR A 19 -0.62 9.27 -6.60
C THR A 19 -1.86 9.18 -5.71
N ILE A 20 -1.71 9.56 -4.43
CA ILE A 20 -2.86 9.76 -3.54
C ILE A 20 -3.53 11.10 -3.89
N PRO A 21 -4.85 11.13 -4.14
CA PRO A 21 -5.56 12.38 -4.40
C PRO A 21 -5.49 13.36 -3.24
N GLU A 22 -5.51 14.66 -3.55
CA GLU A 22 -5.54 15.71 -2.54
C GLU A 22 -6.74 15.56 -1.60
N GLY A 23 -6.50 15.75 -0.29
CA GLY A 23 -7.52 15.60 0.75
C GLY A 23 -7.88 14.15 1.10
N TYR A 24 -7.34 13.15 0.39
CA TYR A 24 -7.55 11.74 0.73
C TYR A 24 -6.65 11.30 1.90
N ASP A 25 -7.24 10.59 2.86
CA ASP A 25 -6.48 10.05 4.00
C ASP A 25 -5.67 8.83 3.57
N ALA A 26 -4.35 9.00 3.49
CA ALA A 26 -3.40 7.94 3.13
C ALA A 26 -3.52 6.69 4.03
N ARG A 27 -4.00 6.82 5.27
CA ARG A 27 -4.23 5.69 6.18
C ARG A 27 -5.32 4.72 5.69
N ARG A 28 -6.15 5.15 4.74
CA ARG A 28 -7.21 4.33 4.15
C ARG A 28 -6.75 3.46 2.98
N VAL A 29 -5.54 3.66 2.47
CA VAL A 29 -5.03 2.92 1.31
C VAL A 29 -4.96 1.43 1.61
N ARG A 30 -4.32 1.02 2.71
CA ARG A 30 -4.17 -0.39 3.08
C ARG A 30 -5.51 -1.12 3.21
N SER A 31 -6.44 -0.55 3.98
CA SER A 31 -7.76 -1.17 4.17
C SER A 31 -8.60 -1.19 2.88
N GLY A 32 -8.43 -0.20 2.00
CA GLY A 32 -9.04 -0.21 0.67
C GLY A 32 -8.54 -1.36 -0.20
N ILE A 33 -7.22 -1.58 -0.23
CA ILE A 33 -6.57 -2.68 -0.96
C ILE A 33 -6.98 -4.04 -0.41
N GLU A 34 -6.90 -4.23 0.92
CA GLU A 34 -7.32 -5.47 1.58
C GLU A 34 -8.78 -5.82 1.27
N ARG A 35 -9.68 -4.82 1.37
CA ARG A 35 -11.10 -5.00 1.04
C ARG A 35 -11.33 -5.35 -0.44
N ALA A 36 -10.50 -4.84 -1.34
CA ALA A 36 -10.57 -5.19 -2.76
C ALA A 36 -10.18 -6.67 -2.98
N PHE A 37 -9.12 -7.14 -2.32
CA PHE A 37 -8.71 -8.55 -2.36
C PHE A 37 -9.76 -9.49 -1.78
N GLU A 38 -10.35 -9.15 -0.63
CA GLU A 38 -11.44 -9.93 -0.02
C GLU A 38 -12.63 -10.10 -0.96
N LYS A 39 -13.03 -9.02 -1.65
CA LYS A 39 -14.12 -9.06 -2.64
C LYS A 39 -13.83 -9.96 -3.84
N LEU A 40 -12.55 -10.16 -4.15
CA LEU A 40 -12.09 -11.06 -5.21
C LEU A 40 -11.85 -12.49 -4.72
N GLY A 41 -12.09 -12.77 -3.42
CA GLY A 41 -11.89 -14.08 -2.81
C GLY A 41 -10.45 -14.36 -2.38
N TYR A 42 -9.56 -13.36 -2.39
CA TYR A 42 -8.21 -13.49 -1.89
C TYR A 42 -8.17 -13.17 -0.39
N SER A 43 -7.82 -14.17 0.42
CA SER A 43 -7.75 -14.09 1.89
C SER A 43 -6.32 -14.22 2.44
N GLY A 44 -5.32 -14.15 1.57
CA GLY A 44 -3.91 -14.20 1.91
C GLY A 44 -3.43 -12.99 2.72
N ARG A 45 -2.34 -13.17 3.47
CA ARG A 45 -1.64 -12.04 4.10
C ARG A 45 -1.16 -11.07 3.03
N VAL A 46 -1.48 -9.79 3.22
CA VAL A 46 -1.10 -8.70 2.32
C VAL A 46 0.14 -7.97 2.83
N SER A 47 1.17 -7.93 2.00
CA SER A 47 2.35 -7.06 2.11
C SER A 47 2.26 -5.98 1.03
N ILE A 48 2.58 -4.72 1.40
CA ILE A 48 2.47 -3.58 0.48
C ILE A 48 3.77 -2.78 0.55
N THR A 49 4.38 -2.59 -0.61
CA THR A 49 5.53 -1.71 -0.82
C THR A 49 5.16 -0.62 -1.82
N ALA A 50 5.07 0.60 -1.33
CA ALA A 50 4.89 1.80 -2.14
C ALA A 50 6.28 2.36 -2.49
N TYR A 51 6.50 2.77 -3.74
CA TYR A 51 7.77 3.35 -4.16
C TYR A 51 7.55 4.68 -4.90
N GLY A 52 8.42 5.65 -4.66
CA GLY A 52 8.33 6.97 -5.27
C GLY A 52 9.35 7.97 -4.72
N ASP A 53 9.38 9.15 -5.32
CA ASP A 53 10.22 10.23 -4.82
C ASP A 53 9.61 10.83 -3.54
N GLN A 54 10.10 10.35 -2.40
CA GLN A 54 9.71 10.84 -1.08
C GLN A 54 9.95 12.34 -0.88
N LYS A 55 10.89 12.97 -1.62
CA LYS A 55 11.11 14.42 -1.54
C LYS A 55 9.98 15.20 -2.19
N LYS A 56 9.30 14.60 -3.18
CA LYS A 56 8.13 15.15 -3.87
C LYS A 56 6.80 14.72 -3.24
N THR A 57 6.84 13.82 -2.26
CA THR A 57 5.64 13.32 -1.57
C THR A 57 5.43 14.05 -0.24
N PRO A 58 4.22 14.56 0.06
CA PRO A 58 3.97 15.23 1.34
C PRO A 58 4.29 14.33 2.54
N CYS A 59 4.98 14.87 3.56
CA CYS A 59 5.36 14.12 4.76
C CYS A 59 4.18 13.46 5.48
N HIS A 60 3.01 14.10 5.48
CA HIS A 60 1.81 13.54 6.12
C HIS A 60 1.29 12.30 5.37
N VAL A 61 1.46 12.24 4.04
CA VAL A 61 1.13 11.07 3.23
C VAL A 61 2.08 9.92 3.57
N LEU A 62 3.39 10.17 3.55
CA LEU A 62 4.41 9.15 3.87
C LEU A 62 4.18 8.56 5.26
N ARG A 63 3.94 9.42 6.27
CA ARG A 63 3.62 8.99 7.64
C ARG A 63 2.30 8.23 7.71
N GLY A 64 1.27 8.68 6.99
CA GLY A 64 -0.02 8.01 6.91
C GLY A 64 0.12 6.58 6.40
N LEU A 65 0.85 6.38 5.31
CA LEU A 65 1.15 5.06 4.75
C LEU A 65 1.93 4.19 5.75
N SER A 66 3.07 4.67 6.25
CA SER A 66 3.92 3.91 7.18
C SER A 66 3.19 3.53 8.48
N SER A 67 2.31 4.40 8.99
CA SER A 67 1.53 4.12 10.21
C SER A 67 0.58 2.92 10.08
N THR A 68 0.26 2.52 8.84
CA THR A 68 -0.59 1.35 8.56
C THR A 68 0.20 0.10 8.21
N GLY A 69 1.53 0.17 8.21
CA GLY A 69 2.39 -0.95 7.80
C GLY A 69 2.62 -1.06 6.29
N VAL A 70 2.28 -0.02 5.51
CA VAL A 70 2.76 0.11 4.13
C VAL A 70 4.23 0.50 4.15
N ALA A 71 5.09 -0.33 3.56
CA ALA A 71 6.49 0.01 3.37
C ALA A 71 6.62 1.10 2.32
N VAL A 72 7.50 2.08 2.54
CA VAL A 72 7.70 3.20 1.60
C VAL A 72 9.17 3.23 1.18
N ALA A 73 9.44 2.86 -0.07
CA ALA A 73 10.77 2.84 -0.67
C ALA A 73 11.04 4.16 -1.42
N HIS A 74 12.20 4.77 -1.17
CA HIS A 74 12.61 5.96 -1.91
C HIS A 74 13.19 5.55 -3.26
N THR A 75 12.70 6.18 -4.33
CA THR A 75 13.30 6.09 -5.66
C THR A 75 13.75 7.47 -6.10
N ASN A 76 14.87 7.53 -6.81
CA ASN A 76 15.27 8.73 -7.52
C ASN A 76 14.40 8.79 -8.79
N SER A 77 13.43 9.69 -8.84
CA SER A 77 12.87 10.09 -10.13
C SER A 77 13.98 10.80 -10.91
N GLY A 78 14.32 10.27 -12.09
CA GLY A 78 15.30 10.85 -13.01
C GLY A 78 14.90 12.22 -13.52
#